data_AF-A0A7S4MKS4-F1
#
_entry.id   AF-A0A7S4MKS4-F1
#
_cell.length_a   1.000
_cell.length_b   1.000
_cell.length_c   1.000
_cell.angle_alpha   90.00
_cell.angle_beta   90.00
_cell.angle_gamma   90.00
#
_symmetry.space_group_name_H-M   'P 1'
#
loop_
_entity.id
_entity.type
_entity.pdbx_description
1 polymer ?
#
loop_
_entity_poly.entity_id
_entity_poly.type
_entity_poly.pdbx_seq_one_letter_code
_entity_poly.pdbx_strand_id
1 'polypeptide(L)'
;MSRLSPAVRRSPVARRSLVGSIAMASSSAGERTHLLSLGDRDELDDTAGIFTATEEKNPALLLWIGPALACALAYALYNIFIKKGSTSIHPVLGGVILQIVAALLGACLLGALVLTGDGGADVMIQYDREGVMYAVWAGVAVGVAEMLSFSVSGMGVQVTQSIPVIIGGSVVFGSVLGLVMLGEAMTTQGWLGIGLVVAGISLVAPESS
;
A
#
# COMPACT_ATOMS: atom_id res chain seq x y z
N MET A 1 -19.31 53.79 -41.42
CA MET A 1 -17.86 53.85 -41.08
C MET A 1 -17.58 52.68 -40.13
N SER A 2 -17.24 51.47 -40.61
CA SER A 2 -15.91 51.04 -41.08
C SER A 2 -14.88 51.13 -39.93
N ARG A 3 -14.21 50.09 -39.42
CA ARG A 3 -13.57 48.91 -40.03
C ARG A 3 -13.26 47.87 -38.92
N LEU A 4 -13.59 46.59 -39.11
CA LEU A 4 -12.67 45.45 -39.38
C LEU A 4 -11.76 45.01 -38.21
N SER A 5 -12.00 43.80 -37.70
CA SER A 5 -10.94 42.90 -37.20
C SER A 5 -9.89 42.65 -38.28
N PRO A 6 -8.69 42.23 -37.85
CA PRO A 6 -8.10 41.07 -38.51
C PRO A 6 -7.59 40.02 -37.51
N ALA A 7 -7.90 38.77 -37.83
CA ALA A 7 -7.19 37.60 -37.37
C ALA A 7 -5.86 37.44 -38.12
N VAL A 8 -4.80 37.07 -37.41
CA VAL A 8 -3.53 36.49 -37.92
C VAL A 8 -3.14 35.47 -36.84
N ARG A 9 -3.22 34.14 -36.95
CA ARG A 9 -2.94 33.08 -37.94
C ARG A 9 -1.44 32.79 -38.20
N ARG A 10 -0.95 31.75 -37.47
CA ARG A 10 0.08 30.72 -37.81
C ARG A 10 1.56 31.17 -37.84
N SER A 11 2.58 30.40 -37.44
CA SER A 11 2.76 29.01 -36.95
C SER A 11 4.26 28.79 -36.54
N PRO A 12 4.87 27.58 -36.56
CA PRO A 12 5.49 26.94 -35.41
C PRO A 12 7.04 26.91 -35.43
N VAL A 13 7.65 26.79 -34.25
CA VAL A 13 9.06 26.35 -34.11
C VAL A 13 9.03 25.22 -33.06
N ALA A 14 8.93 23.95 -33.42
CA ALA A 14 9.95 23.12 -34.05
C ALA A 14 11.31 23.16 -33.30
N ARG A 15 11.40 22.47 -32.16
CA ARG A 15 12.60 21.68 -31.86
C ARG A 15 12.23 20.24 -31.52
N ARG A 16 12.78 19.37 -32.37
CA ARG A 16 12.86 17.91 -32.31
C ARG A 16 13.19 17.43 -30.89
N SER A 17 12.50 16.44 -30.32
CA SER A 17 12.44 15.03 -30.76
C SER A 17 13.79 14.33 -30.66
N LEU A 18 14.04 13.74 -29.49
CA LEU A 18 14.77 12.49 -29.25
C LEU A 18 13.82 11.72 -28.31
N VAL A 19 12.86 10.92 -28.81
CA VAL A 19 13.00 9.58 -29.40
C VAL A 19 13.87 8.69 -28.49
N GLY A 20 13.42 7.59 -27.90
CA GLY A 20 12.18 6.83 -28.09
C GLY A 20 11.25 6.84 -26.86
N SER A 21 9.93 6.74 -26.99
CA SER A 21 9.18 5.67 -27.69
C SER A 21 9.53 4.30 -27.11
N ILE A 22 8.63 3.41 -26.70
CA ILE A 22 7.23 3.07 -27.02
C ILE A 22 7.02 1.77 -26.18
N ALA A 23 5.87 1.32 -25.68
CA ALA A 23 4.47 1.59 -25.95
C ALA A 23 3.60 1.07 -24.78
N MET A 24 2.54 1.82 -24.48
CA MET A 24 1.22 1.22 -24.35
C MET A 24 0.69 0.83 -25.74
N ALA A 25 0.02 -0.32 -25.85
CA ALA A 25 -1.14 -0.55 -26.73
C ALA A 25 -1.77 -1.87 -26.25
N SER A 26 -2.88 -1.87 -25.50
CA SER A 26 -4.25 -1.59 -25.96
C SER A 26 -4.61 -2.31 -27.26
N SER A 27 -5.47 -3.31 -27.07
CA SER A 27 -6.03 -4.23 -28.03
C SER A 27 -6.98 -3.52 -29.00
N SER A 28 -6.80 -3.73 -30.31
CA SER A 28 -7.90 -3.70 -31.27
C SER A 28 -7.68 -4.75 -32.35
N ALA A 29 -8.56 -5.75 -32.34
CA ALA A 29 -8.69 -6.76 -33.38
C ALA A 29 -9.36 -6.18 -34.65
N GLY A 30 -8.99 -6.68 -35.83
CA GLY A 30 -9.66 -6.32 -37.08
C GLY A 30 -8.89 -6.72 -38.35
N GLU A 31 -8.88 -8.02 -38.66
CA GLU A 31 -8.98 -8.65 -39.99
C GLU A 31 -8.66 -7.83 -41.27
N ARG A 32 -7.66 -8.31 -42.06
CA ARG A 32 -7.71 -8.62 -43.52
C ARG A 32 -6.31 -8.88 -44.09
N THR A 33 -5.96 -10.12 -44.45
CA THR A 33 -6.03 -10.76 -45.78
C THR A 33 -4.84 -10.47 -46.71
N HIS A 34 -4.09 -11.55 -47.02
CA HIS A 34 -3.26 -11.82 -48.22
C HIS A 34 -2.08 -10.89 -48.57
N LEU A 35 -0.85 -11.40 -48.43
CA LEU A 35 -0.02 -11.78 -49.58
C LEU A 35 1.29 -12.46 -49.14
N LEU A 36 1.50 -13.65 -49.73
CA LEU A 36 2.72 -14.45 -49.68
C LEU A 36 3.94 -13.70 -50.20
N SER A 37 5.05 -13.76 -49.46
CA SER A 37 6.38 -13.84 -50.06
C SER A 37 7.30 -14.67 -49.17
N LEU A 38 7.64 -15.84 -49.68
CA LEU A 38 8.70 -16.73 -49.20
C LEU A 38 10.06 -16.05 -49.31
N GLY A 39 10.87 -16.12 -48.26
CA GLY A 39 12.28 -15.75 -48.29
C GLY A 39 12.90 -15.91 -46.92
N ASP A 40 13.88 -16.82 -46.85
CA ASP A 40 14.82 -17.08 -45.75
C ASP A 40 14.29 -17.69 -44.44
N ARG A 41 14.43 -19.02 -44.42
CA ARG A 41 14.65 -19.81 -43.21
C ARG A 41 16.15 -19.81 -42.95
N ASP A 42 16.60 -19.02 -41.99
CA ASP A 42 17.86 -19.20 -41.26
C ASP A 42 17.89 -18.22 -40.06
N GLU A 43 17.11 -18.52 -39.02
CA GLU A 43 17.27 -17.92 -37.67
C GLU A 43 16.49 -18.80 -36.67
N LEU A 44 17.07 -19.97 -36.37
CA LEU A 44 16.68 -20.85 -35.28
C LEU A 44 17.84 -20.91 -34.29
N ASP A 45 18.05 -19.82 -33.57
CA ASP A 45 18.71 -19.78 -32.26
C ASP A 45 18.32 -18.44 -31.61
N ASP A 46 18.23 -18.35 -30.29
CA ASP A 46 17.88 -17.14 -29.50
C ASP A 46 16.38 -16.84 -29.23
N THR A 47 15.56 -17.86 -28.96
CA THR A 47 14.29 -17.67 -28.19
C THR A 47 14.34 -18.31 -26.80
N ALA A 48 15.50 -18.23 -26.15
CA ALA A 48 15.70 -18.65 -24.77
C ALA A 48 16.33 -17.51 -23.96
N GLY A 49 15.59 -16.42 -23.77
CA GLY A 49 15.99 -15.35 -22.87
C GLY A 49 15.52 -14.00 -23.36
N ILE A 50 14.39 -13.54 -22.83
CA ILE A 50 14.08 -12.16 -22.43
C ILE A 50 12.69 -12.26 -21.78
N PHE A 51 12.66 -12.91 -20.61
CA PHE A 51 11.67 -12.57 -19.58
C PHE A 51 12.45 -11.70 -18.60
N THR A 52 12.74 -10.46 -19.00
CA THR A 52 13.26 -9.46 -18.08
C THR A 52 12.14 -9.11 -17.13
N ALA A 53 12.00 -9.89 -16.06
CA ALA A 53 11.36 -9.43 -14.84
C ALA A 53 12.03 -8.09 -14.51
N THR A 54 11.26 -7.01 -14.58
CA THR A 54 11.71 -5.71 -14.06
C THR A 54 12.02 -5.93 -12.59
N GLU A 55 13.31 -6.03 -12.28
CA GLU A 55 13.83 -6.20 -10.93
C GLU A 55 13.40 -4.96 -10.13
N GLU A 56 12.32 -5.09 -9.37
CA GLU A 56 11.84 -4.05 -8.48
C GLU A 56 12.90 -3.85 -7.40
N LYS A 57 13.76 -2.85 -7.61
CA LYS A 57 14.90 -2.58 -6.74
C LYS A 57 14.39 -2.15 -5.37
N ASN A 58 14.38 -3.09 -4.43
CA ASN A 58 14.02 -2.83 -3.04
C ASN A 58 14.81 -1.62 -2.52
N PRO A 59 14.14 -0.63 -1.91
CA PRO A 59 14.83 0.51 -1.32
C PRO A 59 15.83 0.01 -0.27
N ALA A 60 16.97 0.68 -0.16
CA ALA A 60 18.03 0.29 0.77
C ALA A 60 17.44 0.10 2.19
N LEU A 61 17.80 -1.02 2.85
CA LEU A 61 17.25 -1.42 4.16
C LEU A 61 17.23 -0.28 5.18
N LEU A 62 18.29 0.54 5.19
CA LEU A 62 18.44 1.68 6.08
C LEU A 62 17.40 2.79 5.89
N LEU A 63 16.81 2.93 4.69
CA LEU A 63 15.85 4.00 4.39
C LEU A 63 14.47 3.70 4.99
N TRP A 64 14.04 2.43 4.99
CA TRP A 64 12.70 2.04 5.44
C TRP A 64 12.67 1.48 6.86
N ILE A 65 13.81 1.02 7.40
CA ILE A 65 13.87 0.48 8.78
C ILE A 65 13.56 1.55 9.83
N GLY A 66 13.93 2.82 9.58
CA GLY A 66 13.67 3.93 10.48
C GLY A 66 12.16 4.15 10.72
N PRO A 67 11.36 4.40 9.66
CA PRO A 67 9.91 4.47 9.75
C PRO A 67 9.27 3.19 10.33
N ALA A 68 9.78 2.01 9.96
CA ALA A 68 9.27 0.74 10.48
C ALA A 68 9.45 0.62 12.00
N LEU A 69 10.62 1.00 12.53
CA LEU A 69 10.89 0.96 13.96
C LEU A 69 10.07 2.01 14.72
N ALA A 70 9.93 3.21 14.16
CA ALA A 70 9.06 4.25 14.73
C ALA A 70 7.60 3.79 14.78
N CYS A 71 7.13 3.12 13.73
CA CYS A 71 5.80 2.50 13.68
C CYS A 71 5.65 1.42 14.75
N ALA A 72 6.62 0.52 14.90
CA ALA A 72 6.61 -0.52 15.93
C ALA A 72 6.55 0.07 17.35
N LEU A 73 7.33 1.13 17.62
CA LEU A 73 7.31 1.84 18.90
C LEU A 73 5.94 2.51 19.15
N ALA A 74 5.38 3.18 18.15
CA ALA A 74 4.05 3.78 18.25
C ALA A 74 2.97 2.72 18.53
N TYR A 75 3.06 1.56 17.87
CA TYR A 75 2.13 0.44 18.08
C TYR A 75 2.26 -0.16 19.50
N ALA A 76 3.48 -0.27 20.02
CA ALA A 76 3.71 -0.71 21.40
C ALA A 76 3.09 0.27 22.42
N LEU A 77 3.26 1.58 22.24
CA LEU A 77 2.66 2.61 23.08
C LEU A 77 1.12 2.60 23.01
N TYR A 78 0.59 2.48 21.79
CA TYR A 78 -0.86 2.35 21.53
C TYR A 78 -1.47 1.21 22.36
N ASN A 79 -0.86 0.01 22.35
CA ASN A 79 -1.40 -1.12 23.09
C ASN A 79 -1.39 -0.90 24.63
N ILE A 80 -0.36 -0.24 25.16
CA ILE A 80 -0.30 0.10 26.60
C ILE A 80 -1.42 1.08 26.96
N PHE A 81 -1.66 2.09 26.13
CA PHE A 81 -2.70 3.08 26.36
C PHE A 81 -4.11 2.49 26.22
N ILE A 82 -4.35 1.60 25.26
CA ILE A 82 -5.62 0.87 25.16
C ILE A 82 -5.90 0.09 26.44
N LYS A 83 -4.90 -0.63 26.96
CA LYS A 83 -5.12 -1.37 28.21
C LYS A 83 -5.50 -0.43 29.35
N LYS A 84 -4.73 0.63 29.55
CA LYS A 84 -4.99 1.61 30.61
C LYS A 84 -6.33 2.35 30.44
N GLY A 85 -6.76 2.61 29.21
CA GLY A 85 -8.04 3.25 28.91
C GLY A 85 -9.23 2.30 29.07
N SER A 86 -9.06 1.02 28.74
CA SER A 86 -10.13 0.02 28.74
C SER A 86 -10.73 -0.26 30.13
N THR A 87 -10.00 0.04 31.22
CA THR A 87 -10.53 -0.12 32.58
C THR A 87 -11.53 0.96 32.98
N SER A 88 -11.56 2.08 32.26
CA SER A 88 -12.29 3.29 32.67
C SER A 88 -13.35 3.72 31.67
N ILE A 89 -13.38 3.14 30.47
CA ILE A 89 -14.19 3.61 29.33
C ILE A 89 -14.83 2.42 28.62
N HIS A 90 -16.07 2.60 28.14
CA HIS A 90 -16.76 1.61 27.29
C HIS A 90 -15.96 1.36 25.99
N PRO A 91 -15.74 0.11 25.54
CA PRO A 91 -14.89 -0.20 24.39
C PRO A 91 -15.21 0.57 23.11
N VAL A 92 -16.50 0.73 22.81
CA VAL A 92 -16.97 1.50 21.64
C VAL A 92 -16.59 2.98 21.75
N LEU A 93 -16.70 3.57 22.94
CA LEU A 93 -16.34 4.97 23.17
C LEU A 93 -14.83 5.18 23.09
N GLY A 94 -14.05 4.25 23.64
CA GLY A 94 -12.58 4.25 23.52
C GLY A 94 -12.14 4.20 22.06
N GLY A 95 -12.74 3.32 21.25
CA GLY A 95 -12.52 3.27 19.81
C GLY A 95 -12.76 4.62 19.15
N VAL A 96 -13.99 5.16 19.26
CA VAL A 96 -14.38 6.42 18.61
C VAL A 96 -13.42 7.56 18.94
N ILE A 97 -12.98 7.68 20.20
CA ILE A 97 -12.01 8.70 20.60
C ILE A 97 -10.67 8.52 19.87
N LEU A 98 -10.18 7.27 19.74
CA LEU A 98 -8.95 7.00 18.99
C LEU A 98 -9.09 7.38 17.51
N GLN A 99 -10.20 7.06 16.85
CA GLN A 99 -10.36 7.44 15.45
C GLN A 99 -10.48 8.95 15.26
N ILE A 100 -11.11 9.68 16.19
CA ILE A 100 -11.14 11.16 16.14
C ILE A 100 -9.73 11.72 16.28
N VAL A 101 -8.93 11.23 17.23
CA VAL A 101 -7.54 11.68 17.42
C VAL A 101 -6.69 11.35 16.19
N ALA A 102 -6.82 10.15 15.64
CA ALA A 102 -6.11 9.73 14.42
C ALA A 102 -6.51 10.59 13.21
N ALA A 103 -7.81 10.87 13.03
CA ALA A 103 -8.30 11.71 11.96
C ALA A 103 -7.80 13.16 12.08
N LEU A 104 -7.78 13.73 13.30
CA LEU A 104 -7.25 15.06 13.54
C LEU A 104 -5.74 15.14 13.28
N LEU A 105 -4.97 14.16 13.73
CA LEU A 105 -3.53 14.08 13.45
C LEU A 105 -3.26 13.92 11.95
N GLY A 106 -4.00 13.03 11.27
CA GLY A 106 -3.89 12.84 9.82
C GLY A 106 -4.27 14.09 9.03
N ALA A 107 -5.36 14.75 9.39
CA ALA A 107 -5.80 16.00 8.77
C ALA A 107 -4.80 17.15 9.03
N CYS A 108 -4.23 17.23 10.24
CA CYS A 108 -3.20 18.21 10.56
C CYS A 108 -1.92 17.97 9.74
N LEU A 109 -1.46 16.72 9.64
CA LEU A 109 -0.30 16.36 8.83
C LEU A 109 -0.53 16.66 7.34
N LEU A 110 -1.71 16.31 6.82
CA LEU A 110 -2.09 16.63 5.45
C LEU A 110 -2.15 18.16 5.23
N GLY A 111 -2.74 18.90 6.17
CA GLY A 111 -2.77 20.35 6.15
C GLY A 111 -1.37 20.96 6.17
N ALA A 112 -0.47 20.45 7.02
CA ALA A 112 0.92 20.89 7.08
C ALA A 112 1.64 20.63 5.75
N LEU A 113 1.48 19.45 5.14
CA LEU A 113 2.04 19.14 3.83
C LEU A 113 1.54 20.08 2.73
N VAL A 114 0.24 20.41 2.75
CA VAL A 114 -0.36 21.37 1.81
C VAL A 114 0.18 22.79 2.03
N LEU A 115 0.47 23.17 3.28
CA LEU A 115 0.96 24.51 3.64
C LEU A 115 2.48 24.69 3.45
N THR A 116 3.28 23.65 3.67
CA THR A 116 4.75 23.67 3.49
C THR A 116 5.19 23.26 2.09
N GLY A 117 4.27 22.79 1.25
CA GLY A 117 4.50 22.53 -0.16
C GLY A 117 4.71 23.84 -0.93
N ASP A 118 5.93 24.37 -0.90
CA ASP A 118 6.34 25.54 -1.68
C ASP A 118 6.11 25.31 -3.19
N GLY A 119 5.13 25.99 -3.77
CA GLY A 119 5.17 26.54 -5.14
C GLY A 119 5.40 25.60 -6.33
N GLY A 120 5.38 24.28 -6.16
CA GLY A 120 5.60 23.31 -7.23
C GLY A 120 4.39 22.41 -7.40
N ALA A 121 3.80 22.43 -8.59
CA ALA A 121 2.68 21.59 -9.02
C ALA A 121 2.99 20.07 -9.08
N ASP A 122 3.84 19.55 -8.18
CA ASP A 122 4.41 18.20 -8.25
C ASP A 122 4.06 17.29 -7.06
N VAL A 123 3.51 17.85 -5.97
CA VAL A 123 2.67 17.06 -5.06
C VAL A 123 1.23 17.13 -5.58
N MET A 124 0.99 16.68 -6.82
CA MET A 124 -0.37 16.36 -7.21
C MET A 124 -0.81 15.22 -6.30
N ILE A 125 -1.66 15.52 -5.32
CA ILE A 125 -2.39 14.50 -4.56
C ILE A 125 -3.25 13.76 -5.58
N GLN A 126 -2.68 12.72 -6.18
CA GLN A 126 -3.38 11.85 -7.09
C GLN A 126 -4.37 11.06 -6.24
N TYR A 127 -5.64 11.39 -6.40
CA TYR A 127 -6.72 10.61 -5.81
C TYR A 127 -7.38 9.82 -6.94
N ASP A 128 -7.49 8.52 -6.73
CA ASP A 128 -8.25 7.64 -7.59
C ASP A 128 -9.49 7.14 -6.83
N ARG A 129 -10.60 6.94 -7.55
CA ARG A 129 -11.87 6.50 -6.94
C ARG A 129 -11.75 5.10 -6.35
N GLU A 130 -11.01 4.21 -6.99
CA GLU A 130 -10.80 2.85 -6.46
C GLU A 130 -9.92 2.91 -5.21
N GLY A 131 -8.84 3.70 -5.25
CA GLY A 131 -7.97 3.94 -4.09
C GLY A 131 -8.73 4.48 -2.87
N VAL A 132 -9.63 5.45 -3.08
CA VAL A 132 -10.49 5.97 -2.00
C VAL A 132 -11.44 4.89 -1.48
N MET A 133 -12.03 4.07 -2.35
CA MET A 133 -12.92 3.00 -1.93
C MET A 133 -12.19 1.94 -1.09
N TYR A 134 -10.98 1.53 -1.49
CA TYR A 134 -10.16 0.62 -0.69
C TYR A 134 -9.74 1.24 0.64
N ALA A 135 -9.42 2.54 0.67
CA ALA A 135 -9.11 3.25 1.91
C ALA A 135 -10.30 3.28 2.88
N VAL A 136 -11.53 3.43 2.38
CA VAL A 136 -12.75 3.36 3.20
C VAL A 136 -12.93 1.96 3.79
N TRP A 137 -12.78 0.90 2.98
CA TRP A 137 -12.87 -0.47 3.47
C TRP A 137 -11.77 -0.80 4.49
N ALA A 138 -10.55 -0.33 4.28
CA ALA A 138 -9.46 -0.44 5.24
C ALA A 138 -9.80 0.27 6.55
N GLY A 139 -10.34 1.50 6.48
CA GLY A 139 -10.78 2.25 7.67
C GLY A 139 -11.87 1.54 8.47
N VAL A 140 -12.85 0.92 7.80
CA VAL A 140 -13.88 0.10 8.45
C VAL A 140 -13.25 -1.11 9.15
N ALA A 141 -12.33 -1.82 8.50
CA ALA A 141 -11.65 -2.96 9.08
C ALA A 141 -10.81 -2.56 10.31
N VAL A 142 -10.06 -1.46 10.22
CA VAL A 142 -9.28 -0.90 11.34
C VAL A 142 -10.19 -0.52 12.50
N GLY A 143 -11.30 0.20 12.23
CA GLY A 143 -12.23 0.59 13.29
C GLY A 143 -12.84 -0.59 14.04
N VAL A 144 -13.21 -1.67 13.32
CA VAL A 144 -13.70 -2.91 13.94
C VAL A 144 -12.60 -3.57 14.77
N ALA A 145 -11.37 -3.65 14.25
CA ALA A 145 -10.23 -4.22 14.96
C ALA A 145 -9.92 -3.46 16.27
N GLU A 146 -10.02 -2.13 16.27
CA GLU A 146 -9.78 -1.30 17.45
C GLU A 146 -10.89 -1.49 18.51
N MET A 147 -12.16 -1.56 18.11
CA MET A 147 -13.26 -1.84 19.04
C MET A 147 -13.15 -3.23 19.69
N LEU A 148 -12.76 -4.25 18.91
CA LEU A 148 -12.46 -5.58 19.44
C LEU A 148 -11.25 -5.56 20.38
N SER A 149 -10.21 -4.80 20.04
CA SER A 149 -8.99 -4.66 20.86
C SER A 149 -9.28 -4.04 22.23
N PHE A 150 -10.14 -3.02 22.29
CA PHE A 150 -10.63 -2.46 23.55
C PHE A 150 -11.47 -3.46 24.34
N SER A 151 -12.32 -4.23 23.65
CA SER A 151 -13.18 -5.23 24.28
C SER A 151 -12.37 -6.34 24.94
N VAL A 152 -11.37 -6.89 24.22
CA VAL A 152 -10.44 -7.90 24.75
C VAL A 152 -9.60 -7.33 25.91
N SER A 153 -9.16 -6.08 25.80
CA SER A 153 -8.40 -5.43 26.87
C SER A 153 -9.22 -5.24 28.15
N GLY A 154 -10.53 -5.00 28.01
CA GLY A 154 -11.50 -4.89 29.09
C GLY A 154 -11.86 -6.22 29.76
N MET A 155 -11.65 -7.37 29.10
CA MET A 155 -11.89 -8.71 29.67
C MET A 155 -10.86 -9.13 30.73
N GLY A 156 -9.94 -8.25 31.12
CA GLY A 156 -8.95 -8.54 32.18
C GLY A 156 -7.76 -9.38 31.73
N VAL A 157 -7.74 -9.87 30.49
CA VAL A 157 -6.61 -10.63 29.91
C VAL A 157 -5.31 -9.82 29.94
N GLN A 158 -4.19 -10.44 30.29
CA GLN A 158 -2.90 -9.75 30.31
C GLN A 158 -2.53 -9.23 28.91
N VAL A 159 -2.02 -8.01 28.86
CA VAL A 159 -1.56 -7.34 27.64
C VAL A 159 -0.45 -8.14 26.97
N THR A 160 0.43 -8.72 27.78
CA THR A 160 1.56 -9.55 27.34
C THR A 160 1.11 -10.79 26.55
N GLN A 161 -0.10 -11.29 26.77
CA GLN A 161 -0.67 -12.43 26.05
C GLN A 161 -1.52 -11.99 24.85
N SER A 162 -2.33 -10.94 25.00
CA SER A 162 -3.23 -10.49 23.94
C SER A 162 -2.51 -9.77 22.78
N ILE A 163 -1.46 -8.99 23.06
CA ILE A 163 -0.71 -8.27 22.01
C ILE A 163 -0.09 -9.22 20.99
N PRO A 164 0.71 -10.24 21.36
CA PRO A 164 1.37 -11.09 20.37
C PRO A 164 0.38 -11.91 19.57
N VAL A 165 -0.74 -12.32 20.18
CA VAL A 165 -1.81 -13.05 19.49
C VAL A 165 -2.47 -12.16 18.44
N ILE A 166 -2.80 -10.91 18.76
CA ILE A 166 -3.45 -9.98 17.82
C ILE A 166 -2.48 -9.57 16.71
N ILE A 167 -1.30 -9.05 17.06
CA ILE A 167 -0.33 -8.56 16.08
C ILE A 167 0.24 -9.73 15.27
N GLY A 168 0.77 -10.75 15.96
CA GLY A 168 1.37 -11.89 15.30
C GLY A 168 0.36 -12.70 14.50
N GLY A 169 -0.88 -12.85 15.00
CA GLY A 169 -1.97 -13.44 14.24
C GLY A 169 -2.29 -12.65 12.97
N SER A 170 -2.35 -11.31 13.07
CA SER A 170 -2.59 -10.45 11.90
C SER A 170 -1.50 -10.58 10.83
N VAL A 171 -0.24 -10.81 11.22
CA VAL A 171 0.86 -11.08 10.27
C VAL A 171 0.62 -12.39 9.53
N VAL A 172 0.22 -13.46 10.23
CA VAL A 172 -0.08 -14.76 9.60
C VAL A 172 -1.24 -14.63 8.62
N PHE A 173 -2.35 -14.02 9.05
CA PHE A 173 -3.51 -13.78 8.17
C PHE A 173 -3.16 -12.85 7.00
N GLY A 174 -2.36 -11.82 7.25
CA GLY A 174 -1.88 -10.89 6.22
C GLY A 174 -1.04 -11.58 5.16
N SER A 175 -0.14 -12.50 5.55
CA SER A 175 0.65 -13.28 4.60
C SER A 175 -0.21 -14.24 3.77
N VAL A 176 -1.20 -14.89 4.38
CA VAL A 176 -2.13 -15.80 3.66
C VAL A 176 -3.01 -15.01 2.69
N LEU A 177 -3.58 -13.88 3.13
CA LEU A 177 -4.37 -13.02 2.27
C LEU A 177 -3.52 -12.38 1.17
N GLY A 178 -2.28 -11.98 1.45
CA GLY A 178 -1.33 -11.48 0.44
C GLY A 178 -1.09 -12.51 -0.66
N LEU A 179 -0.86 -13.77 -0.27
CA LEU A 179 -0.69 -14.86 -1.24
C LEU A 179 -1.96 -15.11 -2.07
N VAL A 180 -3.14 -15.12 -1.44
CA VAL A 180 -4.41 -15.46 -2.11
C VAL A 180 -4.98 -14.30 -2.94
N MET A 181 -4.92 -13.07 -2.43
CA MET A 181 -5.55 -11.90 -3.04
C MET A 181 -4.60 -11.13 -3.97
N LEU A 182 -3.32 -10.99 -3.60
CA LEU A 182 -2.34 -10.26 -4.43
C LEU A 182 -1.57 -11.21 -5.36
N GLY A 183 -1.62 -12.52 -5.12
CA GLY A 183 -0.90 -13.52 -5.93
C GLY A 183 0.62 -13.48 -5.75
N GLU A 184 1.11 -12.82 -4.70
CA GLU A 184 2.54 -12.69 -4.43
C GLU A 184 3.15 -14.03 -4.01
N ALA A 185 4.18 -14.48 -4.74
CA ALA A 185 4.92 -15.68 -4.41
C ALA A 185 5.87 -15.41 -3.24
N MET A 186 5.54 -15.93 -2.06
CA MET A 186 6.40 -15.86 -0.88
C MET A 186 7.62 -16.77 -1.03
N THR A 187 8.80 -16.24 -0.73
CA THR A 187 10.04 -17.03 -0.69
C THR A 187 9.99 -18.07 0.44
N THR A 188 10.76 -19.14 0.31
CA THR A 188 10.90 -20.17 1.36
C THR A 188 11.39 -19.60 2.70
N GLN A 189 12.18 -18.52 2.66
CA GLN A 189 12.59 -17.78 3.86
C GLN A 189 11.43 -17.03 4.52
N GLY A 190 10.50 -16.45 3.74
CA GLY A 190 9.29 -15.81 4.26
C GLY A 190 8.41 -16.79 5.03
N TRP A 191 8.21 -17.99 4.48
CA TRP A 191 7.47 -19.06 5.16
C TRP A 191 8.11 -19.52 6.47
N LEU A 192 9.44 -19.61 6.51
CA LEU A 192 10.16 -19.92 7.74
C LEU A 192 9.96 -18.81 8.80
N GLY A 193 9.98 -17.54 8.37
CA GLY A 193 9.67 -16.40 9.23
C GLY A 193 8.26 -16.47 9.83
N ILE A 194 7.25 -16.76 9.01
CA ILE A 194 5.86 -16.95 9.48
C ILE A 194 5.77 -18.12 10.47
N GLY A 195 6.44 -19.23 10.19
CA GLY A 195 6.51 -20.37 11.11
C GLY A 195 7.11 -20.01 12.46
N LEU A 196 8.19 -19.20 12.45
CA LEU A 196 8.82 -18.72 13.68
C LEU A 196 7.92 -17.74 14.46
N VAL A 197 7.16 -16.89 13.77
CA VAL A 197 6.15 -16.02 14.39
C VAL A 197 5.07 -16.85 15.08
N VAL A 198 4.51 -17.86 14.38
CA VAL A 198 3.50 -18.77 14.97
C VAL A 198 4.05 -19.51 16.19
N ALA A 199 5.28 -20.02 16.10
CA ALA A 199 5.95 -20.67 17.22
C ALA A 199 6.14 -19.69 18.40
N GLY A 200 6.56 -18.45 18.13
CA GLY A 200 6.71 -17.40 19.12
C GLY A 200 5.40 -17.04 19.83
N ILE A 201 4.31 -16.88 19.08
CA ILE A 201 2.97 -16.62 19.66
C ILE A 201 2.54 -17.79 20.54
N SER A 202 2.72 -19.03 20.06
CA SER A 202 2.37 -20.24 20.80
C SER A 202 3.16 -20.36 22.11
N LEU A 203 4.42 -19.91 22.10
CA LEU A 203 5.29 -19.91 23.28
C LEU A 203 4.96 -18.79 24.28
N VAL A 204 4.39 -17.67 23.82
CA VAL A 204 3.96 -16.54 24.66
C VAL A 204 2.51 -16.70 25.15
N ALA A 205 1.79 -17.68 24.64
CA ALA A 205 0.44 -17.99 25.07
C ALA A 205 0.28 -18.80 26.39
N PRO A 206 1.31 -19.15 27.21
CA PRO A 206 1.17 -20.33 28.04
C PRO A 206 0.16 -20.16 29.18
N GLU A 207 -0.65 -21.22 29.22
CA GLU A 207 -1.34 -21.91 30.30
C GLU A 207 -2.15 -21.08 31.29
N SER A 208 -3.47 -21.16 31.11
CA SER A 208 -4.44 -21.13 32.19
C SER A 208 -4.00 -22.06 33.33
N SER A 209 -3.41 -21.49 34.38
CA SER A 209 -3.29 -22.08 35.72
C SER A 209 -3.87 -21.10 36.73
#